data_AF-A0A8S1EDG1-F1
#
_entry.id   AF-A0A8S1EDG1-F1
#
_cell.length_a   1.000
_cell.length_b   1.000
_cell.length_c   1.000
_cell.angle_alpha   90.00
_cell.angle_beta   90.00
_cell.angle_gamma   90.00
#
_symmetry.space_group_name_H-M   'P 1'
#
loop_
_entity.id
_entity.type
_entity.pdbx_description
1 polymer ?
#
loop_
_entity_poly.entity_id
_entity_poly.type
_entity_poly.pdbx_seq_one_letter_code
_entity_poly.pdbx_strand_id
1 'polypeptide(L)'
;MVKTLHAVQYFAFLVSQISNWTLLYLIVKKSSSRIGSYKNLMLAFSIYSIAYSLLEVMVQPIFHNTKSSSTLMIGDLLNVSQTIGSHLISKFFHCGCSSRHKSALQVSRYSLYDPNPGYRSHFVFRYIAICKSNYLHHISGFNLYKIFLPPLILFITWFSVIYISFWPSEIKSAYLYNELMEHYNVDSYQIGHICELYFYYTKEGELVISWMDYFGGIFAILIISICVIVILICGFKTYSKMQSYTEKSKKTKDLNNQLFRALILQTIVPAIMMFAPVGAVISLPMSGVNVGKNANLATLTIGFYPALDAIIVICVIKDYRQTILGGNKARVSTTIPSSNSNM
;
A
#
# COMPACT_ATOMS: atom_id res chain seq x y z
N MET A 1 -20.40 3.03 -18.50
CA MET A 1 -19.78 2.44 -17.30
C MET A 1 -18.25 2.51 -17.34
N VAL A 2 -17.56 1.95 -18.34
CA VAL A 2 -16.07 2.05 -18.46
C VAL A 2 -15.59 3.51 -18.51
N LYS A 3 -16.26 4.37 -19.29
CA LYS A 3 -16.00 5.82 -19.30
C LYS A 3 -16.14 6.47 -17.91
N THR A 4 -17.14 6.05 -17.13
CA THR A 4 -17.38 6.53 -15.77
C THR A 4 -16.28 6.05 -14.83
N LEU A 5 -15.87 4.78 -14.93
CA LEU A 5 -14.75 4.21 -14.18
C LEU A 5 -13.47 5.00 -14.43
N HIS A 6 -13.11 5.23 -15.69
CA HIS A 6 -11.92 6.02 -16.04
C HIS A 6 -12.02 7.47 -15.55
N ALA A 7 -13.18 8.11 -15.64
CA ALA A 7 -13.36 9.46 -15.08
C ALA A 7 -13.07 9.50 -13.57
N VAL A 8 -13.51 8.48 -12.82
CA VAL A 8 -13.22 8.37 -11.38
C VAL A 8 -11.75 8.05 -11.12
N GLN A 9 -11.11 7.20 -11.94
CA GLN A 9 -9.67 6.92 -11.85
C GLN A 9 -8.84 8.19 -12.11
N TYR A 10 -9.16 8.97 -13.13
CA TYR A 10 -8.52 10.26 -13.40
C TYR A 10 -8.71 11.24 -12.24
N PHE A 11 -9.90 11.28 -11.65
CA PHE A 11 -10.16 12.11 -10.47
C PHE A 11 -9.32 11.64 -9.26
N ALA A 12 -9.28 10.33 -8.98
CA ALA A 12 -8.46 9.76 -7.92
C ALA A 12 -6.97 10.06 -8.12
N PHE A 13 -6.49 9.96 -9.37
CA PHE A 13 -5.14 10.34 -9.77
C PHE A 13 -4.86 11.82 -9.47
N LEU A 14 -5.74 12.74 -9.88
CA LEU A 14 -5.56 14.17 -9.62
C LEU A 14 -5.49 14.48 -8.12
N VAL A 15 -6.41 13.92 -7.33
CA VAL A 15 -6.42 14.09 -5.87
C VAL A 15 -5.13 13.52 -5.26
N SER A 16 -4.70 12.34 -5.71
CA SER A 16 -3.44 11.71 -5.27
C SER A 16 -2.22 12.58 -5.56
N GLN A 17 -2.12 13.13 -6.77
CA GLN A 17 -1.01 14.02 -7.13
C GLN A 17 -1.02 15.28 -6.25
N ILE A 18 -2.16 15.96 -6.13
CA ILE A 18 -2.28 17.17 -5.31
C ILE A 18 -1.89 16.89 -3.85
N SER A 19 -2.44 15.83 -3.25
CA SER A 19 -2.17 15.49 -1.85
C SER A 19 -0.72 15.10 -1.61
N ASN A 20 -0.13 14.26 -2.49
CA ASN A 20 1.24 13.79 -2.31
C ASN A 20 2.27 14.89 -2.59
N TRP A 21 2.05 15.76 -3.58
CA TRP A 21 2.91 16.94 -3.80
C TRP A 21 2.81 17.94 -2.64
N THR A 22 1.61 18.16 -2.11
CA THR A 22 1.41 18.99 -0.91
C THR A 22 2.16 18.41 0.29
N LEU A 23 2.03 17.10 0.52
CA LEU A 23 2.75 16.41 1.58
C LEU A 23 4.26 16.55 1.39
N LEU A 24 4.78 16.35 0.18
CA LEU A 24 6.20 16.48 -0.14
C LEU A 24 6.72 17.90 0.15
N TYR A 25 5.96 18.93 -0.24
CA TYR A 25 6.27 20.32 0.08
C TYR A 25 6.34 20.55 1.61
N LEU A 26 5.36 20.06 2.36
CA LEU A 26 5.31 20.21 3.82
C LEU A 26 6.47 19.47 4.51
N ILE A 27 6.81 18.28 4.05
CA ILE A 27 7.95 17.51 4.55
C ILE A 27 9.24 18.31 4.34
N VAL A 28 9.47 18.86 3.15
CA VAL A 28 10.70 19.59 2.85
C VAL A 28 10.79 20.90 3.63
N LYS A 29 9.71 21.69 3.65
CA LYS A 29 9.74 23.09 4.13
C LYS A 29 9.27 23.31 5.56
N LYS A 30 8.45 22.42 6.12
CA LYS A 30 7.73 22.64 7.39
C LYS A 30 7.94 21.54 8.43
N SER A 31 8.60 20.44 8.06
CA SER A 31 8.93 19.37 8.99
C SER A 31 9.92 19.86 10.05
N SER A 32 9.53 19.76 11.32
CA SER A 32 10.42 19.99 12.46
C SER A 32 11.64 19.07 12.43
N SER A 33 12.80 19.58 12.87
CA SER A 33 14.03 18.79 13.04
C SER A 33 13.84 17.63 14.05
N ARG A 34 12.83 17.74 14.91
CA ARG A 34 12.45 16.68 15.87
C ARG A 34 11.80 15.46 15.21
N ILE A 35 11.50 15.47 13.92
CA ILE A 35 10.91 14.31 13.23
C ILE A 35 12.00 13.27 12.86
N GLY A 36 13.27 13.68 12.79
CA GLY A 36 14.40 12.77 12.56
C GLY A 36 14.29 11.94 11.27
N SER A 37 14.78 10.70 11.31
CA SER A 37 14.81 9.78 10.16
C SER A 37 13.42 9.42 9.60
N TYR A 38 12.34 9.65 10.35
CA TYR A 38 10.96 9.48 9.87
C TYR A 38 10.62 10.47 8.73
N LYS A 39 11.30 11.61 8.65
CA LYS A 39 11.15 12.58 7.54
C LYS A 39 11.51 11.92 6.20
N ASN A 40 12.63 11.19 6.16
CA ASN A 40 13.11 10.52 4.94
C ASN A 40 12.16 9.41 4.51
N LEU A 41 11.53 8.73 5.46
CA LEU A 41 10.49 7.75 5.19
C LEU A 41 9.30 8.37 4.47
N MET A 42 8.75 9.44 5.04
CA MET A 42 7.58 10.10 4.48
C MET A 42 7.88 10.66 3.09
N LEU A 43 9.11 11.14 2.86
CA LEU A 43 9.56 11.60 1.55
C LEU A 43 9.61 10.45 0.54
N ALA A 44 10.23 9.32 0.90
CA ALA A 44 10.27 8.13 0.06
C ALA A 44 8.86 7.61 -0.26
N PHE A 45 7.97 7.59 0.73
CA PHE A 45 6.57 7.21 0.54
C PHE A 45 5.83 8.15 -0.41
N SER A 46 5.98 9.46 -0.24
CA SER A 46 5.29 10.43 -1.08
C SER A 46 5.75 10.31 -2.54
N ILE A 47 7.05 10.16 -2.80
CA ILE A 47 7.60 9.94 -4.14
C ILE A 47 7.06 8.64 -4.74
N TYR A 48 7.03 7.57 -3.94
CA TYR A 48 6.50 6.29 -4.40
C TYR A 48 5.01 6.38 -4.75
N SER A 49 4.20 7.02 -3.92
CA SER A 49 2.76 7.22 -4.13
C SER A 49 2.49 8.04 -5.40
N ILE A 50 3.32 9.04 -5.69
CA ILE A 50 3.27 9.79 -6.96
C ILE A 50 3.56 8.84 -8.14
N ALA A 51 4.64 8.06 -8.09
CA ALA A 51 4.99 7.12 -9.15
C ALA A 51 3.93 6.02 -9.34
N TYR A 52 3.36 5.52 -8.25
CA TYR A 52 2.32 4.50 -8.29
C TYR A 52 1.01 5.03 -8.88
N SER A 53 0.58 6.24 -8.52
CA SER A 53 -0.62 6.83 -9.13
C SER A 53 -0.42 7.18 -10.62
N LEU A 54 0.81 7.51 -11.05
CA LEU A 54 1.14 7.60 -12.49
C LEU A 54 1.01 6.24 -13.18
N LEU A 55 1.53 5.17 -12.57
CA LEU A 55 1.40 3.82 -13.13
C LEU A 55 -0.07 3.38 -13.21
N GLU A 56 -0.88 3.70 -12.19
CA GLU A 56 -2.31 3.39 -12.15
C GLU A 56 -3.07 4.04 -13.30
N VAL A 57 -2.88 5.36 -13.53
CA VAL A 57 -3.57 6.07 -14.61
C VAL A 57 -3.06 5.65 -16.00
N MET A 58 -1.81 5.20 -16.10
CA MET A 58 -1.26 4.65 -17.35
C MET A 58 -1.87 3.27 -17.68
N VAL A 59 -2.01 2.40 -16.67
CA VAL A 59 -2.53 1.04 -16.85
C VAL A 59 -4.06 1.02 -16.94
N GLN A 60 -4.75 1.97 -16.29
CA GLN A 60 -6.21 2.03 -16.22
C GLN A 60 -6.86 0.68 -15.90
N PRO A 61 -6.53 0.08 -14.74
CA PRO A 61 -6.95 -1.28 -14.44
C PRO A 61 -8.48 -1.42 -14.44
N ILE A 62 -8.99 -2.48 -15.06
CA ILE A 62 -10.42 -2.83 -15.10
C ILE A 62 -10.60 -4.24 -14.54
N PHE A 63 -11.35 -4.38 -13.45
CA PHE A 63 -11.71 -5.68 -12.89
C PHE A 63 -13.01 -6.20 -13.51
N HIS A 64 -13.04 -7.50 -13.76
CA HIS A 64 -14.26 -8.21 -14.12
C HIS A 64 -14.26 -9.59 -13.47
N ASN A 65 -15.33 -9.92 -12.75
CA ASN A 65 -15.49 -11.22 -12.10
C ASN A 65 -16.60 -12.00 -12.79
N THR A 66 -16.33 -13.26 -13.08
CA THR A 66 -17.34 -14.23 -13.49
C THR A 66 -17.68 -15.15 -12.31
N LYS A 67 -18.46 -16.22 -12.54
CA LYS A 67 -18.71 -17.23 -11.51
C LYS A 67 -17.45 -17.99 -11.11
N SER A 68 -16.50 -18.14 -12.02
CA SER A 68 -15.36 -19.05 -11.83
C SER A 68 -14.01 -18.37 -12.01
N SER A 69 -14.00 -17.11 -12.43
CA SER A 69 -12.78 -16.34 -12.65
C SER A 69 -12.87 -14.90 -12.15
N SER A 70 -11.71 -14.33 -11.90
CA SER A 70 -11.52 -12.90 -11.72
C SER A 70 -10.42 -12.44 -12.68
N THR A 71 -10.66 -11.36 -13.39
CA THR A 71 -9.76 -10.88 -14.43
C THR A 71 -9.49 -9.41 -14.21
N LEU A 72 -8.21 -9.05 -14.27
CA LEU A 72 -7.76 -7.67 -14.32
C LEU A 72 -7.19 -7.38 -15.69
N MET A 73 -7.76 -6.38 -16.36
CA MET A 73 -7.39 -5.97 -17.72
C MET A 73 -6.76 -4.58 -17.72
N ILE A 74 -5.94 -4.31 -18.74
CA ILE A 74 -5.41 -2.98 -19.03
C ILE A 74 -6.47 -2.17 -19.77
N GLY A 75 -6.58 -0.87 -19.50
CA GLY A 75 -7.43 0.01 -20.28
C GLY A 75 -6.82 0.38 -21.63
N ASP A 76 -7.59 1.13 -22.42
CA ASP A 76 -7.29 1.39 -23.83
C ASP A 76 -6.14 2.39 -24.06
N LEU A 77 -5.70 3.13 -23.04
CA LEU A 77 -4.77 4.26 -23.19
C LEU A 77 -3.43 3.89 -23.85
N LEU A 78 -2.85 2.75 -23.50
CA LEU A 78 -1.52 2.37 -23.97
C LEU A 78 -1.55 1.56 -25.28
N ASN A 79 -2.71 1.01 -25.66
CA ASN A 79 -2.90 0.14 -26.83
C ASN A 79 -1.70 -0.79 -27.13
N VAL A 80 -1.30 -1.57 -26.13
CA VAL A 80 -0.14 -2.47 -26.18
C VAL A 80 -0.57 -3.91 -26.45
N SER A 81 0.36 -4.73 -26.94
CA SER A 81 0.13 -6.17 -27.11
C SER A 81 -0.22 -6.87 -25.79
N GLN A 82 -0.91 -8.01 -25.88
CA GLN A 82 -1.31 -8.81 -24.71
C GLN A 82 -0.16 -9.05 -23.74
N THR A 83 1.00 -9.50 -24.23
CA THR A 83 2.16 -9.81 -23.39
C THR A 83 2.66 -8.58 -22.63
N ILE A 84 2.83 -7.45 -23.31
CA ILE A 84 3.31 -6.20 -22.70
C ILE A 84 2.28 -5.69 -21.69
N GLY A 85 0.99 -5.68 -22.05
CA GLY A 85 -0.07 -5.25 -21.16
C GLY A 85 -0.17 -6.12 -19.91
N SER A 86 -0.05 -7.45 -20.05
CA SER A 86 -0.06 -8.40 -18.92
C SER A 86 1.11 -8.15 -17.98
N HIS A 87 2.33 -7.92 -18.51
CA HIS A 87 3.47 -7.50 -17.68
C HIS A 87 3.24 -6.16 -16.96
N LEU A 88 2.63 -5.18 -17.63
CA LEU A 88 2.32 -3.88 -17.03
C LEU A 88 1.30 -4.01 -15.89
N ILE A 89 0.26 -4.83 -16.06
CA ILE A 89 -0.72 -5.13 -15.02
C ILE A 89 -0.07 -5.87 -13.84
N SER A 90 0.75 -6.89 -14.11
CA SER A 90 1.49 -7.57 -13.05
C SER A 90 2.41 -6.60 -12.30
N LYS A 91 3.09 -5.70 -13.02
CA LYS A 91 3.91 -4.63 -12.41
C LYS A 91 3.06 -3.65 -11.60
N PHE A 92 1.86 -3.30 -12.04
CA PHE A 92 0.92 -2.49 -11.27
C PHE A 92 0.57 -3.16 -9.93
N PHE A 93 0.23 -4.44 -9.96
CA PHE A 93 -0.04 -5.25 -8.77
C PHE A 93 1.18 -5.34 -7.83
N HIS A 94 2.37 -5.56 -8.39
CA HIS A 94 3.64 -5.57 -7.66
C HIS A 94 3.95 -4.21 -7.00
N CYS A 95 3.73 -3.12 -7.74
CA CYS A 95 4.00 -1.76 -7.26
C CYS A 95 3.03 -1.33 -6.17
N GLY A 96 1.75 -1.71 -6.21
CA GLY A 96 0.82 -1.40 -5.12
C GLY A 96 1.34 -1.92 -3.77
N CYS A 97 1.78 -3.19 -3.75
CA CYS A 97 2.18 -3.90 -2.53
C CYS A 97 3.62 -3.60 -2.06
N SER A 98 4.56 -3.31 -2.97
CA SER A 98 5.98 -3.06 -2.61
C SER A 98 6.27 -1.68 -2.01
N SER A 99 5.32 -0.74 -2.13
CA SER A 99 5.40 0.64 -1.62
C SER A 99 5.89 0.73 -0.16
N ARG A 100 5.40 -0.18 0.70
CA ARG A 100 5.69 -0.20 2.15
C ARG A 100 6.98 -0.87 2.56
N HIS A 101 7.49 -1.80 1.76
CA HIS A 101 8.66 -2.58 2.15
C HIS A 101 9.98 -1.86 1.81
N LYS A 102 10.04 -1.21 0.65
CA LYS A 102 11.26 -0.52 0.16
C LYS A 102 11.59 0.73 0.98
N SER A 103 10.59 1.49 1.39
CA SER A 103 10.75 2.66 2.25
C SER A 103 11.19 2.27 3.68
N ALA A 104 10.73 1.13 4.19
CA ALA A 104 11.15 0.60 5.48
C ALA A 104 12.62 0.14 5.49
N LEU A 105 13.10 -0.44 4.39
CA LEU A 105 14.52 -0.76 4.17
C LEU A 105 15.39 0.51 4.12
N GLN A 106 14.94 1.57 3.45
CA GLN A 106 15.66 2.86 3.42
C GLN A 106 15.78 3.48 4.81
N VAL A 107 14.71 3.44 5.62
CA VAL A 107 14.74 3.96 6.99
C VAL A 107 15.62 3.13 7.91
N SER A 108 15.73 1.83 7.70
CA SER A 108 16.56 0.97 8.55
C SER A 108 18.03 1.43 8.57
N ARG A 109 18.56 1.88 7.43
CA ARG A 109 19.92 2.45 7.30
C ARG A 109 20.09 3.76 8.08
N TYR A 110 19.09 4.64 8.08
CA TYR A 110 19.17 5.94 8.76
C TYR A 110 18.73 5.90 10.24
N SER A 111 17.91 4.92 10.63
CA SER A 111 17.48 4.70 12.02
C SER A 111 18.59 4.13 12.90
N LEU A 112 19.68 3.67 12.29
CA LEU A 112 20.86 3.11 12.95
C LEU A 112 21.66 4.17 13.73
N TYR A 113 21.51 5.45 13.35
CA TYR A 113 22.21 6.59 13.95
C TYR A 113 21.31 7.46 14.85
N ASP A 114 20.01 7.15 14.96
CA ASP A 114 19.07 7.95 15.77
C ASP A 114 18.84 7.32 17.16
N PRO A 115 19.24 7.98 18.26
CA PRO A 115 19.11 7.43 19.62
C PRO A 115 17.67 7.35 20.12
N ASN A 116 16.69 7.96 19.44
CA ASN A 116 15.32 8.02 19.92
C ASN A 116 14.43 6.92 19.32
N PRO A 117 13.86 6.01 20.14
CA PRO A 117 13.03 4.91 19.65
C PRO A 117 11.69 5.32 19.02
N GLY A 118 11.28 6.58 19.18
CA GLY A 118 10.01 7.10 18.66
C GLY A 118 9.89 7.17 17.13
N TYR A 119 11.01 7.23 16.40
CA TYR A 119 11.03 7.51 14.96
C TYR A 119 10.97 6.27 14.06
N ARG A 120 10.70 5.10 14.66
CA ARG A 120 10.71 3.79 14.00
C ARG A 120 9.30 3.45 13.53
N SER A 121 9.12 3.40 12.21
CA SER A 121 7.80 3.32 11.54
C SER A 121 7.27 1.91 11.33
N HIS A 122 8.13 0.88 11.32
CA HIS A 122 7.69 -0.48 11.05
C HIS A 122 7.09 -1.12 12.30
N PHE A 123 5.88 -1.70 12.22
CA PHE A 123 5.16 -2.27 13.37
C PHE A 123 5.98 -3.29 14.17
N VAL A 124 6.64 -4.22 13.47
CA VAL A 124 7.49 -5.25 14.09
C VAL A 124 8.69 -4.60 14.79
N PHE A 125 9.34 -3.65 14.15
CA PHE A 125 10.51 -2.99 14.70
C PHE A 125 10.17 -2.08 15.89
N ARG A 126 9.04 -1.37 15.81
CA ARG A 126 8.52 -0.53 16.89
C ARG A 126 8.06 -1.38 18.08
N TYR A 127 7.41 -2.51 17.82
CA TYR A 127 7.08 -3.50 18.84
C TYR A 127 8.35 -4.01 19.55
N ILE A 128 9.38 -4.42 18.79
CA ILE A 128 10.64 -4.86 19.37
C ILE A 128 11.28 -3.74 20.20
N ALA A 129 11.32 -2.52 19.68
CA ALA A 129 11.95 -1.39 20.35
C ALA A 129 11.26 -1.00 21.68
N ILE A 130 9.92 -1.06 21.73
CA ILE A 130 9.12 -0.60 22.88
C ILE A 130 8.82 -1.74 23.86
N CYS A 131 8.47 -2.92 23.35
CA CYS A 131 8.04 -4.06 24.16
C CYS A 131 9.18 -5.03 24.49
N LYS A 132 10.28 -5.00 23.73
CA LYS A 132 11.42 -5.93 23.85
C LYS A 132 12.77 -5.20 23.73
N SER A 133 12.93 -4.09 24.45
CA SER A 133 14.14 -3.25 24.43
C SER A 133 15.46 -4.01 24.63
N ASN A 134 15.44 -5.13 25.37
CA ASN A 134 16.62 -5.96 25.62
C ASN A 134 17.13 -6.68 24.35
N TYR A 135 16.26 -6.91 23.35
CA TYR A 135 16.64 -7.52 22.07
C TYR A 135 17.13 -6.49 21.04
N LEU A 136 17.01 -5.20 21.36
CA LEU A 136 17.33 -4.11 20.44
C LEU A 136 18.83 -4.09 20.10
N HIS A 137 19.69 -4.50 21.04
CA HIS A 137 21.14 -4.62 20.82
C HIS A 137 21.49 -5.73 19.81
N HIS A 138 20.73 -6.83 19.78
CA HIS A 138 20.89 -7.92 18.79
C HIS A 138 20.48 -7.50 17.37
N ILE A 139 19.69 -6.43 17.27
CA ILE A 139 19.05 -5.95 16.05
C ILE A 139 19.58 -4.53 15.75
N SER A 140 20.90 -4.39 15.87
CA SER A 140 21.65 -3.18 15.54
C SER A 140 22.62 -3.46 14.38
N GLY A 141 23.06 -2.41 13.68
CA GLY A 141 23.99 -2.56 12.56
C GLY A 141 23.37 -3.33 11.40
N PHE A 142 24.19 -4.12 10.71
CA PHE A 142 23.73 -4.96 9.62
C PHE A 142 22.64 -5.95 10.07
N ASN A 143 22.64 -6.47 11.30
CA ASN A 143 21.60 -7.41 11.75
C ASN A 143 20.16 -6.89 11.66
N LEU A 144 19.96 -5.58 11.52
CA LEU A 144 18.66 -4.97 11.24
C LEU A 144 18.02 -5.44 9.91
N TYR A 145 18.83 -5.81 8.89
CA TYR A 145 18.30 -6.35 7.62
C TYR A 145 17.49 -7.63 7.84
N LYS A 146 17.78 -8.39 8.92
CA LYS A 146 17.11 -9.66 9.24
C LYS A 146 15.61 -9.46 9.55
N ILE A 147 15.19 -8.29 10.03
CA ILE A 147 13.77 -7.99 10.24
C ILE A 147 13.03 -7.78 8.92
N PHE A 148 13.73 -7.26 7.90
CA PHE A 148 13.14 -6.94 6.59
C PHE A 148 13.20 -8.12 5.62
N LEU A 149 13.98 -9.15 5.92
CA LEU A 149 14.12 -10.32 5.07
C LEU A 149 12.84 -11.16 5.00
N PRO A 150 12.15 -11.53 6.11
CA PRO A 150 10.92 -12.31 6.02
C PRO A 150 9.80 -11.63 5.21
N PRO A 151 9.46 -10.34 5.41
CA PRO A 151 8.42 -9.73 4.59
C PRO A 151 8.87 -9.48 3.14
N LEU A 152 10.19 -9.38 2.86
CA LEU A 152 10.69 -9.35 1.48
C LEU A 152 10.47 -10.70 0.78
N ILE A 153 10.78 -11.80 1.47
CA ILE A 153 10.55 -13.16 0.95
C ILE A 153 9.07 -13.37 0.70
N LEU A 154 8.20 -13.08 1.68
CA LEU A 154 6.74 -13.20 1.53
C LEU A 154 6.24 -12.38 0.33
N PHE A 155 6.74 -11.18 0.14
CA PHE A 155 6.38 -10.33 -1.00
C PHE A 155 6.83 -10.91 -2.34
N ILE A 156 8.08 -11.38 -2.45
CA ILE A 156 8.59 -12.01 -3.68
C ILE A 156 7.78 -13.27 -3.98
N THR A 157 7.53 -14.12 -2.98
CA THR A 157 6.75 -15.34 -3.16
C THR A 157 5.32 -15.01 -3.58
N TRP A 158 4.67 -14.03 -2.96
CA TRP A 158 3.33 -13.59 -3.34
C TRP A 158 3.26 -13.10 -4.79
N PHE A 159 4.21 -12.25 -5.20
CA PHE A 159 4.28 -11.76 -6.56
C PHE A 159 4.53 -12.89 -7.56
N SER A 160 5.48 -13.78 -7.28
CA SER A 160 5.77 -14.92 -8.14
C SER A 160 4.57 -15.84 -8.30
N VAL A 161 3.81 -16.10 -7.24
CA VAL A 161 2.59 -16.91 -7.30
C VAL A 161 1.54 -16.25 -8.20
N ILE A 162 1.24 -14.97 -8.01
CA ILE A 162 0.30 -14.25 -8.89
C ILE A 162 0.79 -14.23 -10.33
N TYR A 163 2.06 -13.95 -10.53
CA TYR A 163 2.66 -13.82 -11.85
C TYR A 163 2.64 -15.14 -12.63
N ILE A 164 2.94 -16.26 -11.96
CA ILE A 164 2.97 -17.59 -12.59
C ILE A 164 1.55 -18.14 -12.72
N SER A 165 0.77 -18.15 -11.63
CA SER A 165 -0.57 -18.72 -11.64
C SER A 165 -1.46 -17.94 -12.58
N PHE A 166 -1.53 -16.61 -12.46
CA PHE A 166 -2.54 -15.82 -13.16
C PHE A 166 -2.12 -15.33 -14.55
N TRP A 167 -0.99 -15.83 -15.05
CA TRP A 167 -0.53 -15.53 -16.41
C TRP A 167 -1.59 -15.95 -17.44
N PRO A 168 -1.82 -15.16 -18.50
CA PRO A 168 -2.72 -15.55 -19.59
C PRO A 168 -2.32 -16.88 -20.21
N SER A 169 -3.32 -17.73 -20.44
CA SER A 169 -3.18 -18.96 -21.21
C SER A 169 -4.30 -19.03 -22.25
N GLU A 170 -4.16 -19.93 -23.22
CA GLU A 170 -5.19 -20.14 -24.24
C GLU A 170 -6.54 -20.52 -23.61
N ILE A 171 -6.53 -21.38 -22.58
CA ILE A 171 -7.74 -21.79 -21.85
C ILE A 171 -8.41 -20.60 -21.17
N LYS A 172 -7.63 -19.75 -20.49
CA LYS A 172 -8.14 -18.56 -19.81
C LYS A 172 -8.69 -17.54 -20.79
N SER A 173 -7.99 -17.31 -21.90
CA SER A 173 -8.43 -16.38 -22.94
C SER A 173 -9.70 -16.89 -23.62
N ALA A 174 -9.78 -18.19 -23.92
CA ALA A 174 -10.97 -18.82 -24.49
C ALA A 174 -12.19 -18.68 -23.58
N TYR A 175 -12.01 -18.94 -22.28
CA TYR A 175 -13.08 -18.80 -21.28
C TYR A 175 -13.61 -17.36 -21.21
N LEU A 176 -12.72 -16.38 -21.26
CA LEU A 176 -13.07 -14.97 -21.14
C LEU A 176 -13.62 -14.33 -22.42
N TYR A 177 -13.42 -14.96 -23.58
CA TYR A 177 -13.67 -14.33 -24.88
C TYR A 177 -15.09 -13.78 -25.01
N ASN A 178 -16.10 -14.62 -24.79
CA ASN A 178 -17.51 -14.21 -24.91
C ASN A 178 -17.88 -13.16 -23.87
N GLU A 179 -17.43 -13.35 -22.62
CA GLU A 179 -17.76 -12.46 -21.51
C GLU A 179 -17.19 -11.06 -21.74
N LEU A 180 -15.95 -10.96 -22.19
CA LEU A 180 -15.29 -9.67 -22.47
C LEU A 180 -15.83 -9.02 -23.74
N MET A 181 -16.15 -9.79 -24.77
CA MET A 181 -16.78 -9.27 -25.99
C MET A 181 -18.17 -8.70 -25.70
N GLU A 182 -19.01 -9.41 -24.93
CA GLU A 182 -20.35 -8.94 -24.59
C GLU A 182 -20.31 -7.67 -23.72
N HIS A 183 -19.39 -7.63 -22.75
CA HIS A 183 -19.41 -6.59 -21.72
C HIS A 183 -18.57 -5.36 -22.01
N TYR A 184 -17.49 -5.53 -22.78
CA TYR A 184 -16.48 -4.51 -23.05
C TYR A 184 -16.19 -4.36 -24.55
N ASN A 185 -16.66 -5.27 -25.40
CA ASN A 185 -16.33 -5.34 -26.83
C ASN A 185 -14.81 -5.45 -27.06
N VAL A 186 -14.16 -6.31 -26.29
CA VAL A 186 -12.71 -6.53 -26.33
C VAL A 186 -12.37 -8.01 -26.46
N ASP A 187 -11.38 -8.30 -27.31
CA ASP A 187 -10.82 -9.63 -27.51
C ASP A 187 -9.83 -10.00 -26.39
N SER A 188 -10.16 -11.06 -25.65
CA SER A 188 -9.34 -11.62 -24.57
C SER A 188 -7.94 -12.05 -25.03
N TYR A 189 -7.77 -12.47 -26.29
CA TYR A 189 -6.49 -12.90 -26.86
C TYR A 189 -5.56 -11.73 -27.20
N GLN A 190 -6.12 -10.52 -27.36
CA GLN A 190 -5.36 -9.33 -27.74
C GLN A 190 -5.12 -8.39 -26.55
N ILE A 191 -6.08 -8.30 -25.63
CA ILE A 191 -5.96 -7.42 -24.46
C ILE A 191 -4.98 -8.00 -23.43
N GLY A 192 -4.11 -7.13 -22.93
CA GLY A 192 -3.28 -7.46 -21.77
C GLY A 192 -4.14 -7.69 -20.54
N HIS A 193 -4.00 -8.85 -19.91
CA HIS A 193 -4.78 -9.19 -18.74
C HIS A 193 -4.02 -10.15 -17.83
N ILE A 194 -4.48 -10.29 -16.59
CA ILE A 194 -4.19 -11.45 -15.76
C ILE A 194 -5.52 -12.06 -15.34
N CYS A 195 -5.57 -13.37 -15.26
CA CYS A 195 -6.81 -14.09 -14.96
C CYS A 195 -6.54 -15.24 -13.99
N GLU A 196 -7.27 -15.22 -12.89
CA GLU A 196 -7.43 -16.37 -12.01
C GLU A 196 -8.71 -17.10 -12.44
N LEU A 197 -8.59 -18.30 -12.99
CA LEU A 197 -9.70 -19.14 -13.43
C LEU A 197 -9.72 -20.40 -12.56
N TYR A 198 -10.59 -20.43 -11.54
CA TYR A 198 -10.62 -21.49 -10.55
C TYR A 198 -11.13 -22.84 -11.09
N PHE A 199 -12.17 -22.77 -11.90
CA PHE A 199 -12.76 -23.95 -12.54
C PHE A 199 -13.44 -23.55 -13.84
N TYR A 200 -13.59 -24.50 -14.75
CA TYR A 200 -14.32 -24.32 -16.00
C TYR A 200 -14.93 -25.65 -16.44
N TYR A 201 -15.89 -25.59 -17.36
CA TYR A 201 -16.49 -26.77 -17.96
C TYR A 201 -15.89 -27.01 -19.34
N THR A 202 -15.55 -28.25 -19.66
CA THR A 202 -15.13 -28.64 -21.01
C THR A 202 -16.30 -28.57 -21.99
N LYS A 203 -16.03 -28.75 -23.29
CA LYS A 203 -17.10 -28.81 -24.31
C LYS A 203 -18.05 -29.99 -24.07
N GLU A 204 -17.54 -31.04 -23.43
CA GLU A 204 -18.24 -32.25 -23.04
C GLU A 204 -19.04 -32.08 -21.74
N GLY A 205 -18.92 -30.92 -21.07
CA GLY A 205 -19.62 -30.61 -19.82
C GLY A 205 -18.92 -31.12 -18.56
N GLU A 206 -17.68 -31.60 -18.66
CA GLU A 206 -16.92 -32.05 -17.50
C GLU A 206 -16.34 -30.88 -16.71
N LEU A 207 -16.45 -30.91 -15.39
CA LEU A 207 -15.88 -29.89 -14.50
C LEU A 207 -14.38 -30.10 -14.35
N VAL A 208 -13.59 -29.12 -14.78
CA VAL A 208 -12.14 -29.10 -14.60
C VAL A 208 -11.77 -28.01 -13.60
N ILE A 209 -11.02 -28.41 -12.57
CA ILE A 209 -10.48 -27.49 -11.56
C ILE A 209 -9.05 -27.11 -11.97
N SER A 210 -8.80 -25.81 -12.09
CA SER A 210 -7.46 -25.27 -12.33
C SER A 210 -6.72 -25.18 -11.00
N TRP A 211 -6.13 -26.29 -10.55
CA TRP A 211 -5.44 -26.37 -9.26
C TRP A 211 -4.37 -25.29 -9.06
N MET A 212 -3.65 -24.90 -10.12
CA MET A 212 -2.62 -23.85 -10.04
C MET A 212 -3.20 -22.48 -9.66
N ASP A 213 -4.35 -22.11 -10.22
CA ASP A 213 -5.02 -20.86 -9.92
C ASP A 213 -5.71 -20.93 -8.55
N TYR A 214 -6.29 -22.08 -8.22
CA TYR A 214 -6.93 -22.33 -6.94
C TYR A 214 -5.96 -22.21 -5.76
N PHE A 215 -4.84 -22.92 -5.81
CA PHE A 215 -3.79 -22.79 -4.78
C PHE A 215 -3.12 -21.42 -4.82
N GLY A 216 -2.99 -20.81 -6.00
CA GLY A 216 -2.47 -19.44 -6.14
C GLY A 216 -3.32 -18.41 -5.39
N GLY A 217 -4.65 -18.46 -5.57
CA GLY A 217 -5.61 -17.60 -4.88
C GLY A 217 -5.61 -17.81 -3.36
N ILE A 218 -5.64 -19.07 -2.90
CA ILE A 218 -5.54 -19.41 -1.47
C ILE A 218 -4.26 -18.84 -0.86
N PHE A 219 -3.13 -19.06 -1.52
CA PHE A 219 -1.83 -18.59 -1.04
C PHE A 219 -1.78 -17.05 -0.96
N ALA A 220 -2.34 -16.36 -1.95
CA ALA A 220 -2.46 -14.91 -1.95
C ALA A 220 -3.28 -14.39 -0.76
N ILE A 221 -4.44 -15.01 -0.47
CA ILE A 221 -5.31 -14.65 0.66
C ILE A 221 -4.61 -14.93 2.01
N LEU A 222 -3.92 -16.07 2.13
CA LEU A 222 -3.20 -16.44 3.34
C LEU A 222 -2.08 -15.44 3.67
N ILE A 223 -1.29 -15.02 2.68
CA ILE A 223 -0.24 -14.02 2.89
C ILE A 223 -0.83 -12.69 3.35
N ILE A 224 -1.89 -12.20 2.68
CA ILE A 224 -2.56 -10.95 3.07
C ILE A 224 -3.05 -11.06 4.53
N SER A 225 -3.67 -12.18 4.88
CA SER A 225 -4.19 -12.45 6.23
C SER A 225 -3.08 -12.45 7.28
N ILE A 226 -1.97 -13.15 7.03
CA ILE A 226 -0.80 -13.18 7.94
C ILE A 226 -0.25 -11.77 8.14
N CYS A 227 -0.08 -11.00 7.06
CA CYS A 227 0.40 -9.63 7.14
C CYS A 227 -0.50 -8.74 8.02
N VAL A 228 -1.82 -8.80 7.80
CA VAL A 228 -2.79 -8.02 8.60
C VAL A 228 -2.76 -8.43 10.07
N ILE A 229 -2.75 -9.73 10.37
CA ILE A 229 -2.70 -10.25 11.75
C ILE A 229 -1.44 -9.79 12.47
N VAL A 230 -0.27 -9.92 11.84
CA VAL A 230 1.01 -9.48 12.43
C VAL A 230 0.97 -7.98 12.74
N ILE A 231 0.46 -7.17 11.82
CA ILE A 231 0.36 -5.72 12.01
C ILE A 231 -0.58 -5.40 13.20
N LEU A 232 -1.75 -6.03 13.28
CA LEU A 232 -2.70 -5.82 14.36
C LEU A 232 -2.12 -6.21 15.73
N ILE A 233 -1.48 -7.38 15.82
CA ILE A 233 -0.86 -7.86 17.07
C ILE A 233 0.27 -6.92 17.50
N CYS A 234 1.20 -6.57 16.59
CA CYS A 234 2.31 -5.68 16.90
C CYS A 234 1.81 -4.27 17.26
N GLY A 235 0.80 -3.77 16.55
CA GLY A 235 0.16 -2.47 16.82
C GLY A 235 -0.48 -2.42 18.20
N PHE A 236 -1.31 -3.41 18.52
CA PHE A 236 -2.00 -3.51 19.80
C PHE A 236 -1.03 -3.63 20.99
N LYS A 237 -0.05 -4.54 20.90
CA LYS A 237 0.95 -4.71 21.98
C LYS A 237 1.77 -3.44 22.21
N THR A 238 2.12 -2.73 21.13
CA THR A 238 2.83 -1.45 21.21
C THR A 238 1.97 -0.40 21.90
N TYR A 239 0.69 -0.29 21.55
CA TYR A 239 -0.26 0.65 22.17
C TYR A 239 -0.36 0.45 23.67
N SER A 240 -0.65 -0.79 24.09
CA SER A 240 -0.86 -1.13 25.50
C SER A 240 0.40 -0.84 26.32
N LYS A 241 1.58 -1.14 25.78
CA LYS A 241 2.85 -0.83 26.46
C LYS A 241 3.13 0.66 26.53
N MET A 242 2.83 1.43 25.49
CA MET A 242 3.00 2.89 25.50
C MET A 242 2.09 3.58 26.52
N GLN A 243 0.87 3.09 26.73
CA GLN A 243 -0.02 3.63 27.76
C GLN A 243 0.51 3.42 29.18
N SER A 244 1.21 2.31 29.42
CA SER A 244 1.78 1.97 30.74
C SER A 244 3.00 2.82 31.15
N TYR A 245 3.61 3.57 30.22
CA TYR A 245 4.75 4.44 30.55
C TYR A 245 4.28 5.83 31.01
N THR A 246 4.32 6.04 32.33
CA THR A 246 3.94 7.30 33.00
C THR A 246 5.05 8.36 32.94
N GLU A 247 6.32 7.96 32.78
CA GLU A 247 7.51 8.81 32.97
C GLU A 247 8.07 9.46 31.68
N LYS A 248 7.23 9.90 30.74
CA LYS A 248 7.71 10.70 29.60
C LYS A 248 7.17 12.13 29.66
N SER A 249 8.04 13.10 29.37
CA SER A 249 7.66 14.50 29.13
C SER A 249 6.40 14.57 28.25
N LYS A 250 5.42 15.40 28.66
CA LYS A 250 4.12 15.57 27.98
C LYS A 250 4.29 15.75 26.46
N LYS A 251 5.31 16.51 26.05
CA LYS A 251 5.61 16.81 24.64
C LYS A 251 6.08 15.59 23.84
N THR A 252 6.89 14.72 24.44
CA THR A 252 7.38 13.48 23.82
C THR A 252 6.29 12.41 23.78
N LYS A 253 5.43 12.36 24.80
CA LYS A 253 4.26 11.48 24.81
C LYS A 253 3.27 11.86 23.70
N ASP A 254 2.99 13.15 23.53
CA ASP A 254 2.08 13.66 22.49
C ASP A 254 2.58 13.38 21.06
N LEU A 255 3.88 13.56 20.80
CA LEU A 255 4.46 13.25 19.48
C LEU A 255 4.38 11.76 19.17
N ASN A 256 4.73 10.90 20.13
CA ASN A 256 4.65 9.45 19.94
C ASN A 256 3.19 8.98 19.74
N ASN A 257 2.23 9.56 20.46
CA ASN A 257 0.81 9.28 20.28
C ASN A 257 0.30 9.70 18.90
N GLN A 258 0.72 10.86 18.39
CA GLN A 258 0.38 11.31 17.03
C GLN A 258 0.92 10.35 15.98
N LEU A 259 2.20 9.99 16.06
CA LEU A 259 2.82 9.05 15.14
C LEU A 259 2.19 7.65 15.23
N PHE A 260 1.80 7.22 16.43
CA PHE A 260 1.11 5.94 16.61
C PHE A 260 -0.31 5.96 16.02
N ARG A 261 -1.07 7.03 16.21
CA ARG A 261 -2.40 7.19 15.61
C ARG A 261 -2.30 7.26 14.08
N ALA A 262 -1.32 8.00 13.55
CA ALA A 262 -1.03 8.01 12.11
C ALA A 262 -0.76 6.59 11.61
N LEU A 263 0.08 5.84 12.32
CA LEU A 263 0.47 4.50 11.94
C LEU A 263 -0.71 3.51 11.96
N ILE A 264 -1.60 3.57 12.95
CA ILE A 264 -2.85 2.77 12.95
C ILE A 264 -3.70 3.11 11.73
N LEU A 265 -3.95 4.40 11.49
CA LEU A 265 -4.76 4.85 10.35
C LEU A 265 -4.14 4.42 9.02
N GLN A 266 -2.82 4.54 8.89
CA GLN A 266 -2.04 4.06 7.75
C GLN A 266 -2.06 2.54 7.57
N THR A 267 -2.52 1.76 8.54
CA THR A 267 -2.75 0.31 8.41
C THR A 267 -4.20 0.00 8.07
N ILE A 268 -5.13 0.62 8.78
CA ILE A 268 -6.56 0.36 8.60
C ILE A 268 -6.99 0.78 7.20
N VAL A 269 -6.51 1.93 6.72
CA VAL A 269 -6.90 2.44 5.39
C VAL A 269 -6.49 1.50 4.26
N PRO A 270 -5.24 1.02 4.14
CA PRO A 270 -4.90 -0.02 3.15
C PRO A 270 -5.65 -1.32 3.37
N ALA A 271 -5.90 -1.72 4.62
CA ALA A 271 -6.67 -2.94 4.90
C ALA A 271 -8.06 -2.87 4.27
N ILE A 272 -8.73 -1.72 4.38
CA ILE A 272 -10.09 -1.52 3.85
C ILE A 272 -10.10 -1.15 2.37
N MET A 273 -9.18 -0.29 1.92
CA MET A 273 -9.21 0.30 0.57
C MET A 273 -8.45 -0.54 -0.46
N MET A 274 -7.54 -1.40 -0.02
CA MET A 274 -6.67 -2.18 -0.92
C MET A 274 -6.74 -3.68 -0.66
N PHE A 275 -6.47 -4.14 0.56
CA PHE A 275 -6.39 -5.58 0.84
C PHE A 275 -7.75 -6.27 0.86
N ALA A 276 -8.77 -5.71 1.52
CA ALA A 276 -10.10 -6.30 1.57
C ALA A 276 -10.76 -6.38 0.18
N PRO A 277 -10.73 -5.32 -0.68
CA PRO A 277 -11.28 -5.40 -2.02
C PRO A 277 -10.54 -6.40 -2.90
N VAL A 278 -9.21 -6.45 -2.84
CA VAL A 278 -8.41 -7.47 -3.55
C VAL A 278 -8.74 -8.88 -3.05
N GLY A 279 -8.82 -9.07 -1.73
CA GLY A 279 -9.20 -10.35 -1.14
C GLY A 279 -10.61 -10.79 -1.55
N ALA A 280 -11.56 -9.85 -1.68
CA ALA A 280 -12.91 -10.11 -2.14
C ALA A 280 -12.95 -10.53 -3.62
N VAL A 281 -12.24 -9.82 -4.52
CA VAL A 281 -12.25 -10.18 -5.96
C VAL A 281 -11.61 -11.54 -6.22
N ILE A 282 -10.63 -11.95 -5.41
CA ILE A 282 -10.01 -13.29 -5.44
C ILE A 282 -10.95 -14.35 -4.84
N SER A 283 -11.50 -14.13 -3.65
CA SER A 283 -12.26 -15.16 -2.92
C SER A 283 -13.69 -15.41 -3.43
N LEU A 284 -14.37 -14.40 -3.99
CA LEU A 284 -15.77 -14.53 -4.42
C LEU A 284 -15.95 -15.53 -5.58
N PRO A 285 -15.14 -15.50 -6.65
CA PRO A 285 -15.24 -16.50 -7.72
C PRO A 285 -14.86 -17.92 -7.26
N MET A 286 -14.03 -18.08 -6.21
CA MET A 286 -13.77 -19.42 -5.63
C MET A 286 -15.05 -20.08 -5.09
N SER A 287 -16.00 -19.26 -4.64
CA SER A 287 -17.29 -19.71 -4.11
C SER A 287 -18.40 -19.76 -5.17
N GLY A 288 -18.08 -19.53 -6.45
CA GLY A 288 -19.08 -19.50 -7.52
C GLY A 288 -19.82 -18.17 -7.67
N VAL A 289 -19.44 -17.13 -6.93
CA VAL A 289 -20.18 -15.85 -6.88
C VAL A 289 -19.79 -14.95 -8.05
N ASN A 290 -20.75 -14.68 -8.93
CA ASN A 290 -20.58 -13.70 -10.02
C ASN A 290 -20.84 -12.28 -9.53
N VAL A 291 -19.81 -11.45 -9.55
CA VAL A 291 -19.90 -10.01 -9.24
C VAL A 291 -19.96 -9.15 -10.52
N GLY A 292 -19.52 -9.70 -11.65
CA GLY A 292 -19.49 -9.03 -12.94
C GLY A 292 -18.65 -7.77 -12.89
N LYS A 293 -19.23 -6.72 -13.45
CA LYS A 293 -18.64 -5.38 -13.56
C LYS A 293 -18.49 -4.66 -12.22
N ASN A 294 -19.21 -5.06 -11.18
CA ASN A 294 -19.13 -4.44 -9.85
C ASN A 294 -17.77 -4.72 -9.17
N ALA A 295 -17.00 -5.68 -9.67
CA ALA A 295 -15.63 -5.94 -9.23
C ALA A 295 -14.71 -4.71 -9.43
N ASN A 296 -15.08 -3.79 -10.34
CA ASN A 296 -14.40 -2.49 -10.50
C ASN A 296 -14.44 -1.61 -9.24
N LEU A 297 -15.29 -1.90 -8.25
CA LEU A 297 -15.19 -1.22 -6.95
C LEU A 297 -13.80 -1.39 -6.33
N ALA A 298 -13.14 -2.53 -6.55
CA ALA A 298 -11.78 -2.75 -6.07
C ALA A 298 -10.76 -1.82 -6.75
N THR A 299 -10.84 -1.62 -8.07
CA THR A 299 -9.93 -0.68 -8.75
C THR A 299 -10.15 0.76 -8.28
N LEU A 300 -11.40 1.14 -8.03
CA LEU A 300 -11.73 2.45 -7.47
C LEU A 300 -11.10 2.66 -6.09
N THR A 301 -11.31 1.76 -5.14
CA THR A 301 -10.78 1.91 -3.78
C THR A 301 -9.25 1.89 -3.76
N ILE A 302 -8.63 1.05 -4.60
CA ILE A 302 -7.17 0.98 -4.77
C ILE A 302 -6.63 2.29 -5.36
N GLY A 303 -7.33 2.90 -6.34
CA GLY A 303 -6.93 4.16 -6.96
C GLY A 303 -6.96 5.36 -5.99
N PHE A 304 -7.92 5.40 -5.05
CA PHE A 304 -7.99 6.46 -4.04
C PHE A 304 -7.02 6.29 -2.86
N TYR A 305 -6.53 5.07 -2.63
CA TYR A 305 -5.69 4.77 -1.48
C TYR A 305 -4.44 5.68 -1.35
N PRO A 306 -3.65 5.94 -2.41
CA PRO A 306 -2.46 6.81 -2.33
C PRO A 306 -2.78 8.25 -1.93
N ALA A 307 -3.97 8.75 -2.32
CA ALA A 307 -4.44 10.06 -1.92
C ALA A 307 -4.77 10.11 -0.42
N LEU A 308 -5.55 9.13 0.05
CA LEU A 308 -5.95 9.02 1.44
C LEU A 308 -4.75 8.85 2.38
N ASP A 309 -3.76 8.04 1.98
CA ASP A 309 -2.53 7.85 2.77
C ASP A 309 -1.81 9.18 3.01
N ALA A 310 -1.67 10.02 1.97
CA ALA A 310 -1.06 11.34 2.10
C ALA A 310 -1.89 12.31 2.95
N ILE A 311 -3.21 12.35 2.73
CA ILE A 311 -4.13 13.21 3.49
C ILE A 311 -4.08 12.87 4.98
N ILE A 312 -4.05 11.57 5.33
CA ILE A 312 -3.95 11.14 6.73
C ILE A 312 -2.67 11.67 7.38
N VAL A 313 -1.52 11.59 6.69
CA VAL A 313 -0.26 12.12 7.22
C VAL A 313 -0.35 13.62 7.46
N ILE A 314 -0.89 14.37 6.49
CA ILE A 314 -1.09 15.82 6.59
C ILE A 314 -1.99 16.15 7.79
N CYS A 315 -3.12 15.45 7.95
CA CYS A 315 -4.09 15.70 9.00
C CYS A 315 -3.60 15.29 10.40
N VAL A 316 -2.83 14.22 10.52
CA VAL A 316 -2.40 13.71 11.83
C VAL A 316 -1.18 14.48 12.37
N ILE A 317 -0.23 14.86 11.51
CA ILE A 317 0.96 15.58 11.93
C ILE A 317 0.62 17.05 12.20
N LYS A 318 0.71 17.46 13.47
CA LYS A 318 0.29 18.79 13.91
C LYS A 318 0.95 19.94 13.13
N ASP A 319 2.26 19.86 12.89
CA ASP A 319 3.00 20.90 12.17
C ASP A 319 2.47 21.07 10.72
N TYR A 320 2.06 19.97 10.07
CA TYR A 320 1.52 19.95 8.72
C TYR A 320 0.10 20.51 8.69
N ARG A 321 -0.78 19.97 9.54
CA ARG A 321 -2.17 20.42 9.67
C ARG A 321 -2.26 21.90 10.02
N GLN A 322 -1.44 22.38 10.97
CA GLN A 322 -1.43 23.78 11.36
C GLN A 322 -0.93 24.69 10.24
N THR A 323 0.02 24.25 9.42
CA THR A 323 0.47 25.04 8.28
C THR A 323 -0.65 25.20 7.23
N ILE A 324 -1.41 24.15 6.94
CA ILE A 324 -2.52 24.22 5.96
C ILE A 324 -3.72 24.99 6.51
N LEU A 325 -4.11 24.77 7.76
CA LEU A 325 -5.30 25.40 8.36
C LEU A 325 -5.03 26.84 8.88
N GLY A 326 -3.96 27.51 8.42
CA GLY A 326 -3.69 28.91 8.75
C GLY A 326 -3.24 29.15 10.20
N GLY A 327 -2.68 28.15 10.87
CA GLY A 327 -2.15 28.24 12.22
C GLY A 327 -0.89 29.09 12.30
N ASN A 328 -1.06 30.42 12.30
CA ASN A 328 -0.06 31.38 12.75
C ASN A 328 0.47 30.98 14.13
N LYS A 329 1.72 30.52 14.19
CA LYS A 329 2.57 30.80 15.33
C LYS A 329 3.86 31.40 14.83
N ALA A 330 3.95 32.71 15.04
CA ALA A 330 5.17 33.48 15.05
C ALA A 330 6.31 32.64 15.61
N ARG A 331 7.36 32.52 14.82
CA ARG A 331 8.67 32.07 15.25
C ARG A 331 9.07 33.03 16.37
N VAL A 332 8.95 32.61 17.63
CA VAL A 332 9.56 33.34 18.75
C VAL A 332 11.05 33.34 18.45
N SER A 333 11.53 34.46 17.93
CA SER A 333 12.93 34.82 17.90
C SER A 333 13.37 34.86 19.35
N THR A 334 14.12 33.85 19.79
CA THR A 334 14.96 34.00 20.98
C THR A 334 16.07 34.96 20.59
N THR A 335 15.79 36.26 20.69
CA THR A 335 16.83 37.27 20.88
C THR A 335 17.51 36.94 22.20
N ILE A 336 18.71 36.35 22.10
CA ILE A 336 19.66 36.29 23.20
C ILE A 336 19.98 37.76 23.52
N PRO A 337 19.77 38.25 24.75
CA PRO A 337 20.26 39.56 25.13
C PRO A 337 21.79 39.50 25.07
N SER A 338 22.38 40.31 24.21
CA SER A 338 23.82 40.60 24.25
C SER A 338 24.12 41.29 25.57
N SER A 339 24.62 40.55 26.56
CA SER A 339 25.28 41.12 27.72
C SER A 339 26.66 41.62 27.29
N ASN A 340 26.71 42.85 26.79
CA ASN A 340 27.91 43.66 26.76
C ASN A 340 27.72 44.80 27.76
N SER A 341 28.45 44.74 28.87
CA SER A 341 28.97 45.94 29.52
C SER A 341 30.15 45.54 30.41
N ASN A 342 31.32 45.91 29.93
CA ASN A 342 32.56 46.03 30.69
C ASN A 342 32.35 46.94 31.91
N MET A 343 32.83 46.52 33.07
CA MET A 343 33.76 47.28 33.92
C MET A 343 34.39 46.34 34.95
#